data_AF-A0A963V4X3-F1
#
_entry.id   AF-A0A963V4X3-F1
#
_cell.length_a   1.000
_cell.length_b   1.000
_cell.length_c   1.000
_cell.angle_alpha   90.00
_cell.angle_beta   90.00
_cell.angle_gamma   90.00
#
_symmetry.space_group_name_H-M   'P 1'
#
loop_
_entity.id
_entity.type
_entity.pdbx_description
1 polymer ?
#
loop_
_entity_poly.entity_id
_entity_poly.type
_entity_poly.pdbx_seq_one_letter_code
_entity_poly.pdbx_strand_id
1 'polypeptide(L)'
;RHQLLIDELERLSADKGLGWTLSPGFKDQYLRGAGELELVRSGLDDTMRGAYQSISNVWHSRNDVTDMRMAAYIVAIERVAASYRSKGL
;
A
#
# COMPACT_ATOMS: atom_id res chain seq x y z
N ARG A 1 9.12 3.99 -15.87
CA ARG A 1 8.06 3.12 -16.45
C ARG A 1 6.90 3.92 -17.06
N HIS A 2 6.52 5.06 -16.47
CA HIS A 2 5.40 5.91 -16.91
C HIS A 2 5.65 6.75 -18.19
N GLN A 3 6.91 7.14 -18.45
CA GLN A 3 7.29 7.92 -19.65
C GLN A 3 6.97 7.17 -20.96
N LEU A 4 7.41 5.91 -21.07
CA LEU A 4 7.21 5.05 -22.24
C LEU A 4 5.72 4.89 -22.61
N LEU A 5 4.82 4.83 -21.63
CA LEU A 5 3.37 4.75 -21.86
C LEU A 5 2.81 6.07 -22.40
N ILE A 6 3.25 7.20 -21.86
CA ILE A 6 2.84 8.52 -22.35
C ILE A 6 3.36 8.75 -23.77
N ASP A 7 4.61 8.40 -24.03
CA ASP A 7 5.23 8.56 -25.34
C ASP A 7 4.51 7.69 -26.39
N GLU A 8 4.08 6.48 -26.03
CA GLU A 8 3.29 5.61 -26.91
C GLU A 8 1.85 6.12 -27.11
N LEU A 9 1.20 6.67 -26.08
CA LEU A 9 -0.11 7.33 -26.22
C LEU A 9 -0.05 8.57 -27.12
N GLU A 10 1.03 9.35 -27.02
CA GLU A 10 1.28 10.50 -27.91
C GLU A 10 1.54 10.04 -29.35
N ARG A 11 2.33 8.98 -29.55
CA ARG A 11 2.55 8.37 -30.87
C ARG A 11 1.25 7.92 -31.52
N LEU A 12 0.38 7.26 -30.76
CA LEU A 12 -0.94 6.80 -31.24
C LEU A 12 -1.89 7.97 -31.51
N SER A 13 -1.88 9.01 -30.68
CA SER A 13 -2.71 10.22 -30.87
C SER A 13 -2.27 11.05 -32.09
N ALA A 14 -0.98 11.07 -32.41
CA ALA A 14 -0.43 11.75 -33.58
C ALA A 14 -0.78 11.06 -34.91
N ASP A 15 -1.14 9.77 -34.88
CA ASP A 15 -1.56 9.02 -36.05
C ASP A 15 -3.01 9.41 -36.41
N LYS A 16 -3.15 10.12 -37.53
CA LYS A 16 -4.23 11.07 -37.90
C LYS A 16 -5.68 10.54 -38.01
N GLY A 17 -6.03 9.42 -37.38
CA GLY A 17 -7.36 8.80 -37.47
C GLY A 17 -8.23 8.86 -36.20
N LEU A 18 -7.65 9.22 -35.05
CA LEU A 18 -8.28 8.94 -33.76
C LEU A 18 -8.98 10.15 -33.10
N GLY A 19 -8.64 11.39 -33.48
CA GLY A 19 -9.35 12.61 -33.07
C GLY A 19 -9.36 12.92 -31.56
N TRP A 20 -8.66 12.14 -30.74
CA TRP A 20 -8.56 12.36 -29.29
C TRP A 20 -7.15 12.83 -28.92
N THR A 21 -7.07 13.74 -27.96
CA THR A 21 -5.83 14.24 -27.36
C THR A 21 -5.87 13.99 -25.85
N LEU A 22 -4.71 13.85 -25.22
CA LEU A 22 -4.63 13.86 -23.76
C LEU A 22 -5.19 15.18 -23.21
N SER A 23 -5.86 15.12 -22.06
CA SER A 23 -6.38 16.31 -21.41
C SER A 23 -5.22 17.22 -20.97
N PRO A 24 -5.40 18.55 -21.03
CA PRO A 24 -4.38 19.49 -20.58
C PRO A 24 -3.93 19.20 -19.14
N GLY A 25 -2.62 19.12 -18.91
CA GLY A 25 -2.04 18.88 -17.58
C GLY A 25 -2.03 17.42 -17.11
N PHE A 26 -2.58 16.46 -17.88
CA PHE A 26 -2.54 15.04 -17.53
C PHE A 26 -1.10 14.52 -17.42
N LYS A 27 -0.23 14.87 -18.38
CA LYS A 27 1.19 14.46 -18.38
C LYS A 27 1.90 14.93 -17.11
N ASP A 28 1.71 16.19 -16.72
CA ASP A 28 2.35 16.76 -15.54
C ASP A 28 1.83 16.13 -14.23
N GLN A 29 0.52 15.89 -14.12
CA GLN A 29 -0.05 15.22 -12.95
C GLN A 29 0.36 13.75 -12.88
N TYR A 30 0.34 13.04 -14.01
CA TYR A 30 0.70 11.63 -14.08
C TYR A 30 2.20 11.41 -13.81
N LEU A 31 3.07 12.31 -14.27
CA LEU A 31 4.50 12.27 -14.00
C LEU A 31 4.86 12.72 -12.57
N ARG A 32 4.09 13.63 -11.95
CA ARG A 32 4.29 14.02 -10.54
C ARG A 32 4.09 12.86 -9.57
N GLY A 33 3.27 11.88 -9.95
CA GLY A 33 2.91 10.76 -9.06
C GLY A 33 2.00 11.21 -7.91
N ALA A 34 1.85 10.33 -6.91
CA ALA A 34 1.03 10.60 -5.74
C ALA A 34 1.63 11.71 -4.88
N GLY A 35 0.81 12.65 -4.43
CA GLY A 35 1.21 13.66 -3.45
C GLY A 35 1.42 13.06 -2.06
N GLU A 36 1.96 13.86 -1.14
CA GLU A 36 2.20 13.43 0.25
C GLU A 36 0.91 12.91 0.91
N LEU A 37 -0.22 13.58 0.70
CA LEU A 37 -1.50 13.19 1.29
C LEU A 37 -1.95 11.81 0.83
N GLU A 38 -1.83 11.52 -0.47
CA GLU A 38 -2.17 10.23 -1.04
C GLU A 38 -1.24 9.13 -0.52
N LEU A 39 0.06 9.42 -0.44
CA LEU A 39 1.06 8.48 0.10
C LEU A 39 0.80 8.16 1.57
N VAL A 40 0.55 9.18 2.40
CA VAL A 40 0.24 9.00 3.82
C VAL A 40 -1.02 8.16 4.00
N ARG A 41 -2.09 8.46 3.25
CA ARG A 41 -3.34 7.70 3.30
C ARG A 41 -3.15 6.25 2.87
N SER A 42 -2.42 6.02 1.78
CA SER A 42 -2.14 4.68 1.29
C SER A 42 -1.29 3.88 2.28
N GLY A 43 -0.26 4.49 2.88
CA GLY A 43 0.58 3.84 3.88
C GLY A 43 -0.17 3.52 5.17
N LEU A 44 -1.05 4.43 5.61
CA LEU A 44 -1.92 4.20 6.76
C LEU A 44 -2.88 3.04 6.50
N ASP A 45 -3.57 3.06 5.37
CA ASP A 45 -4.52 2.00 4.99
C ASP A 45 -3.84 0.62 4.94
N ASP A 46 -2.66 0.53 4.32
CA ASP A 46 -1.90 -0.72 4.25
C ASP A 46 -1.44 -1.20 5.64
N THR A 47 -0.90 -0.29 6.46
CA THR A 47 -0.46 -0.60 7.82
C THR A 47 -1.62 -1.08 8.69
N MET A 48 -2.77 -0.40 8.62
CA MET A 48 -3.95 -0.75 9.41
C MET A 48 -4.53 -2.10 8.98
N ARG A 49 -4.59 -2.36 7.67
CA ARG A 49 -5.02 -3.67 7.14
C ARG A 49 -4.10 -4.79 7.60
N GLY A 50 -2.78 -4.61 7.49
CA GLY A 50 -1.79 -5.60 7.92
C GLY A 50 -1.84 -5.86 9.44
N ALA A 51 -2.02 -4.81 10.24
CA ALA A 51 -2.20 -4.93 11.68
C ALA A 51 -3.47 -5.72 12.03
N TYR A 52 -4.61 -5.38 11.42
CA TYR A 52 -5.87 -6.08 11.63
C TYR A 52 -5.77 -7.56 11.24
N GLN A 53 -5.18 -7.89 10.08
CA GLN A 53 -5.02 -9.28 9.65
C GLN A 53 -4.18 -10.09 10.66
N SER A 54 -3.10 -9.50 11.17
CA SER A 54 -2.26 -10.15 12.18
C SER A 54 -3.04 -10.46 13.46
N ILE A 55 -3.81 -9.48 13.95
CA ILE A 55 -4.63 -9.61 15.17
C ILE A 55 -5.74 -10.64 14.96
N SER A 56 -6.45 -10.54 13.82
CA SER A 56 -7.56 -11.43 13.47
C SER A 56 -7.09 -12.88 13.33
N ASN A 57 -5.92 -13.12 12.74
CA ASN A 57 -5.34 -14.46 12.64
C ASN A 57 -5.08 -15.07 14.02
N VAL A 58 -4.50 -14.32 14.96
CA VAL A 58 -4.27 -14.81 16.33
C VAL A 58 -5.59 -15.08 17.04
N TRP A 59 -6.56 -14.18 16.92
CA TRP A 59 -7.87 -14.35 17.55
C TRP A 59 -8.61 -15.60 17.07
N HIS A 60 -8.58 -15.90 15.77
CA HIS A 60 -9.28 -17.06 15.21
C HIS A 60 -8.48 -18.36 15.26
N SER A 61 -7.15 -18.32 15.37
CA SER A 61 -6.32 -19.53 15.42
C SER A 61 -6.19 -20.14 16.81
N ARG A 62 -6.56 -19.39 17.85
CA ARG A 62 -6.31 -19.73 19.25
C ARG A 62 -7.60 -19.71 20.07
N ASN A 63 -8.01 -20.89 20.53
CA ASN A 63 -9.23 -21.05 21.35
C ASN A 63 -9.11 -20.38 22.75
N ASP A 64 -7.89 -20.11 23.22
CA ASP A 64 -7.61 -19.44 24.49
C ASP A 64 -7.67 -17.90 24.38
N VAL A 65 -7.84 -17.35 23.18
CA VAL A 65 -7.90 -15.91 22.94
C VAL A 65 -9.35 -15.49 22.71
N THR A 66 -9.93 -14.83 23.72
CA THR A 66 -11.38 -14.54 23.73
C THR A 66 -11.74 -13.21 23.07
N ASP A 67 -10.78 -12.30 22.91
CA ASP A 67 -11.02 -10.98 22.32
C ASP A 67 -9.82 -10.44 21.52
N MET A 68 -10.10 -9.44 20.69
CA MET A 68 -9.09 -8.80 19.83
C MET A 68 -8.04 -8.02 20.62
N ARG A 69 -8.33 -7.55 21.84
CA ARG A 69 -7.35 -6.82 22.66
C ARG A 69 -6.25 -7.77 23.13
N MET A 70 -6.62 -8.95 23.62
CA MET A 70 -5.66 -10.00 23.99
C MET A 70 -4.84 -10.45 22.77
N ALA A 71 -5.50 -10.69 21.62
CA ALA A 71 -4.80 -11.01 20.37
C ALA A 71 -3.77 -9.93 19.99
N ALA A 72 -4.13 -8.65 20.11
CA ALA A 72 -3.22 -7.55 19.83
C ALA A 72 -2.01 -7.51 20.77
N TYR A 73 -2.19 -7.77 22.06
CA TYR A 73 -1.08 -7.89 23.01
C TYR A 73 -0.16 -9.06 22.66
N ILE A 74 -0.70 -10.22 22.30
CA ILE A 74 0.09 -11.37 21.86
C ILE A 74 0.94 -11.01 20.65
N VAL A 75 0.33 -10.44 19.61
CA VAL A 75 1.06 -9.99 18.39
C VAL A 75 2.17 -9.00 18.75
N ALA A 76 1.91 -8.04 19.63
CA ALA A 76 2.90 -7.06 20.05
C ALA A 76 4.08 -7.71 20.79
N ILE A 77 3.80 -8.59 21.76
CA ILE A 77 4.82 -9.30 22.54
C ILE A 77 5.66 -10.19 21.63
N GLU A 78 5.04 -10.94 20.71
CA GLU A 78 5.74 -11.81 19.77
C GLU A 78 6.70 -11.02 18.86
N ARG A 79 6.26 -9.86 18.36
CA ARG A 79 7.10 -8.95 17.55
C ARG A 79 8.30 -8.42 18.36
N VAL A 80 8.07 -7.98 19.59
CA VAL A 80 9.15 -7.53 20.47
C VAL A 80 10.13 -8.67 20.75
N ALA A 81 9.63 -9.84 21.16
CA ALA A 81 10.46 -11.01 21.43
C ALA A 81 11.28 -11.45 20.20
N ALA A 82 10.68 -11.41 19.00
CA ALA A 82 11.41 -11.69 17.76
C ALA A 82 12.54 -10.68 17.49
N SER A 83 12.33 -9.40 17.82
CA SER A 83 13.35 -8.35 17.72
C SER A 83 14.50 -8.54 18.72
N TYR A 84 14.21 -9.02 19.94
CA TYR A 84 15.27 -9.39 20.90
C TYR A 84 16.04 -10.62 20.44
N ARG A 85 15.34 -11.68 20.00
CA ARG A 85 15.98 -12.90 19.48
C ARG A 85 16.88 -12.62 18.27
N SER A 86 16.48 -11.74 17.37
CA SER A 86 17.31 -11.36 16.21
C SER A 86 18.56 -10.57 16.59
N LYS A 87 18.57 -9.95 17.78
CA LYS A 87 19.75 -9.30 18.38
C LYS A 87 20.62 -10.25 19.20
N GLY A 88 20.24 -11.53 19.32
CA GLY A 88 21.00 -12.53 20.08
C GLY A 88 20.77 -12.49 21.60
N LEU A 89 19.67 -11.90 22.05
CA LEU A 89 19.19 -11.89 23.44
C LEU A 89 18.00 -12.83 23.60
#